data_AF-A0A1Z4F0Z9-F1
#
_entry.id   AF-A0A1Z4F0Z9-F1
#
_cell.length_a   1.000
_cell.length_b   1.000
_cell.length_c   1.000
_cell.angle_alpha   90.00
_cell.angle_beta   90.00
_cell.angle_gamma   90.00
#
_symmetry.space_group_name_H-M   'P 1'
#
loop_
_entity.id
_entity.type
_entity.pdbx_description
1 polymer ?
#
loop_
_entity_poly.entity_id
_entity_poly.type
_entity_poly.pdbx_seq_one_letter_code
_entity_poly.pdbx_strand_id
1 'polypeptide(L)'
;MASAVFPNKGRIERRLAEVSGQLDETWKRQAACRGHPRPDIFYPDPARSEATIKRSKSELKRRLIVAEAKRVCAACPVRVECLNYADEILDYHGIWGGKTGRERGRKRDEF
;
A
#
# COMPACT_ATOMS: atom_id res chain seq x y z
N MET A 1 -17.48 26.31 -1.05
CA MET A 1 -17.08 24.90 -0.91
C MET A 1 -15.75 24.73 -1.64
N ALA A 2 -14.63 24.81 -0.91
CA ALA A 2 -13.31 24.81 -1.52
C ALA A 2 -12.96 23.39 -1.98
N SER A 3 -12.95 23.19 -3.29
CA SER A 3 -12.39 22.00 -3.93
C SER A 3 -10.90 21.97 -3.58
N ALA A 4 -10.45 20.96 -2.83
CA ALA A 4 -9.04 20.77 -2.53
C ALA A 4 -8.30 20.40 -3.83
N VAL A 5 -7.75 21.41 -4.49
CA VAL A 5 -6.83 21.23 -5.61
C VAL A 5 -5.49 20.80 -5.00
N PHE A 6 -5.26 19.50 -4.93
CA PHE A 6 -3.99 18.91 -4.49
C PHE A 6 -2.89 19.26 -5.51
N PRO A 7 -1.89 20.07 -5.15
CA PRO A 7 -0.96 20.68 -6.11
C PRO A 7 -0.03 19.70 -6.86
N ASN A 8 -0.01 18.42 -6.47
CA ASN A 8 0.88 17.40 -7.06
C ASN A 8 0.17 16.20 -7.70
N LYS A 9 -1.17 16.14 -7.69
CA LYS A 9 -1.92 14.98 -8.22
C LYS A 9 -1.53 14.67 -9.68
N GLY A 10 -1.43 15.71 -10.52
CA GLY A 10 -1.04 15.58 -11.92
C GLY A 10 0.44 15.30 -12.18
N ARG A 11 1.35 15.43 -11.19
CA ARG A 11 2.77 15.05 -11.33
C ARG A 11 2.96 13.57 -11.02
N ILE A 12 2.29 13.06 -9.98
CA ILE A 12 2.27 11.62 -9.68
C ILE A 12 1.54 10.87 -10.79
N GLU A 13 0.34 11.30 -11.21
CA GLU A 13 -0.40 10.63 -12.28
C GLU A 13 0.40 10.58 -13.60
N ARG A 14 1.16 11.64 -13.93
CA ARG A 14 2.06 11.64 -15.10
C ARG A 14 3.23 10.69 -14.94
N ARG A 15 3.91 10.69 -13.78
CA ARG A 15 5.02 9.76 -13.53
C ARG A 15 4.56 8.31 -13.43
N LEU A 16 3.38 8.07 -12.85
CA LEU A 16 2.69 6.78 -12.85
C LEU A 16 2.42 6.32 -14.28
N ALA A 17 1.87 7.19 -15.14
CA ALA A 17 1.60 6.86 -16.53
C ALA A 17 2.88 6.61 -17.35
N GLU A 18 3.94 7.38 -17.10
CA GLU A 18 5.24 7.27 -17.78
C GLU A 18 6.00 6.00 -17.35
N VAL A 19 6.02 5.70 -16.05
CA VAL A 19 6.74 4.54 -15.50
C VAL A 19 5.94 3.24 -15.69
N SER A 20 4.62 3.23 -15.50
CA SER A 20 3.81 2.01 -15.62
C SER A 20 3.76 1.44 -17.05
N GLY A 21 3.96 2.27 -18.08
CA GLY A 21 4.07 1.80 -19.46
C GLY A 21 5.36 1.04 -19.78
N GLN A 22 6.39 1.17 -18.95
CA GLN A 22 7.70 0.52 -19.14
C GLN A 22 7.98 -0.62 -18.15
N LEU A 23 7.23 -0.70 -17.04
CA LEU A 23 7.42 -1.77 -16.05
C LEU A 23 6.73 -3.06 -16.52
N ASP A 24 7.51 -4.14 -16.58
CA ASP A 24 6.98 -5.47 -16.78
C ASP A 24 6.04 -5.80 -15.60
N GLU A 25 4.72 -5.81 -15.84
CA GLU A 25 3.71 -6.18 -14.84
C GLU A 25 3.32 -7.65 -14.88
N THR A 26 3.99 -8.48 -15.69
CA THR A 26 3.63 -9.89 -15.86
C THR A 26 3.75 -10.69 -14.56
N TRP A 27 4.66 -10.29 -13.67
CA TRP A 27 4.80 -10.83 -12.31
C TRP A 27 3.50 -10.74 -11.49
N LYS A 28 2.63 -9.74 -11.73
CA LYS A 28 1.34 -9.60 -11.03
C LYS A 28 0.42 -10.81 -11.23
N ARG A 29 0.64 -11.60 -12.29
CA ARG A 29 -0.11 -12.85 -12.55
C ARG A 29 0.24 -13.97 -11.56
N GLN A 30 1.45 -13.94 -11.00
CA GLN A 30 1.96 -14.93 -10.05
C GLN A 30 1.77 -14.50 -8.58
N ALA A 31 1.17 -13.33 -8.34
CA ALA A 31 0.98 -12.80 -7.00
C ALA A 31 0.00 -13.67 -6.19
N ALA A 32 0.42 -14.12 -5.01
CA ALA A 32 -0.41 -14.94 -4.12
C ALA A 32 -1.67 -14.21 -3.61
N CYS A 33 -1.67 -12.87 -3.60
CA CYS A 33 -2.84 -12.06 -3.27
C CYS A 33 -3.85 -11.93 -4.41
N ARG A 34 -3.49 -12.34 -5.64
CA ARG A 34 -4.37 -12.28 -6.80
C ARG A 34 -5.57 -13.20 -6.58
N GLY A 35 -6.78 -12.65 -6.67
CA GLY A 35 -8.01 -13.41 -6.46
C GLY A 35 -8.29 -13.78 -5.00
N HIS A 36 -7.58 -13.17 -4.04
CA HIS A 36 -7.85 -13.40 -2.62
C HIS A 36 -9.30 -13.01 -2.28
N PRO A 37 -10.05 -13.85 -1.53
CA PRO A 37 -11.48 -13.62 -1.23
C PRO A 37 -11.73 -12.37 -0.39
N ARG A 38 -10.68 -11.85 0.25
CA ARG A 38 -10.69 -10.62 1.04
C ARG A 38 -9.63 -9.65 0.51
N PRO A 39 -9.89 -8.88 -0.54
CA PRO A 39 -8.91 -7.93 -1.10
C PRO A 39 -8.69 -6.70 -0.22
N ASP A 40 -9.66 -6.37 0.64
CA ASP A 40 -9.63 -5.26 1.60
C ASP A 40 -8.46 -5.36 2.58
N ILE A 41 -7.99 -6.57 2.90
CA ILE A 41 -6.90 -6.74 3.87
C ILE A 41 -5.58 -6.13 3.41
N PHE A 42 -5.39 -5.98 2.10
CA PHE A 42 -4.20 -5.37 1.51
C PHE A 42 -4.26 -3.84 1.51
N TYR A 43 -5.42 -3.25 1.81
CA TYR A 43 -5.65 -1.80 1.89
C TYR A 43 -6.31 -1.40 3.22
N PRO A 44 -5.66 -1.65 4.37
CA PRO A 44 -6.24 -1.34 5.67
C PRO A 44 -6.28 0.18 5.91
N ASP A 45 -7.34 0.65 6.58
CA ASP A 45 -7.51 2.05 7.00
C ASP A 45 -6.24 2.61 7.64
N PRO A 46 -5.81 3.85 7.32
CA PRO A 46 -4.58 4.42 7.85
C PRO A 46 -4.59 4.43 9.38
N ALA A 47 -3.41 4.23 9.98
CA ALA A 47 -3.26 4.34 11.42
C ALA A 47 -3.66 5.75 11.88
N ARG A 48 -4.55 5.84 12.87
CA ARG A 48 -4.89 7.13 13.48
C ARG A 48 -3.81 7.54 14.48
N SER A 49 -3.44 8.81 14.47
CA SER A 49 -2.41 9.37 15.34
C SER A 49 -2.98 9.72 16.71
N GLU A 50 -2.74 8.88 17.73
CA GLU A 50 -2.73 9.28 19.16
C GLU A 50 -2.31 8.10 20.06
N ALA A 51 -1.69 8.41 21.21
CA ALA A 51 -1.26 7.39 22.18
C ALA A 51 -2.44 6.61 22.80
N THR A 52 -3.59 7.25 22.99
CA THR A 52 -4.84 6.65 23.50
C THR A 52 -5.47 5.67 22.49
N ILE A 53 -5.24 5.87 21.19
CA ILE A 53 -5.84 5.07 20.13
C ILE A 53 -5.20 3.67 20.02
N LYS A 54 -3.92 3.50 20.42
CA LYS A 54 -3.18 2.22 20.29
C LYS A 54 -3.82 1.01 20.98
N ARG A 55 -4.70 1.23 21.96
CA ARG A 55 -5.44 0.17 22.69
C ARG A 55 -6.91 0.05 22.26
N SER A 56 -7.36 0.88 21.31
CA SER A 56 -8.73 0.82 20.79
C SER A 56 -8.99 -0.49 20.04
N LYS A 57 -10.25 -0.94 20.08
CA LYS A 57 -10.73 -2.09 19.28
C LYS A 57 -10.45 -1.90 17.78
N SER A 58 -10.52 -0.67 17.28
CA SER A 58 -10.22 -0.35 15.87
C SER A 58 -8.75 -0.56 15.51
N GLU A 59 -7.82 -0.13 16.37
CA GLU A 59 -6.38 -0.37 16.10
C GLU A 59 -6.03 -1.85 16.23
N LEU A 60 -6.61 -2.56 17.19
CA LEU A 60 -6.42 -4.01 17.29
C LEU A 60 -6.90 -4.71 16.01
N LYS A 61 -8.11 -4.38 15.53
CA LYS A 61 -8.65 -4.89 14.27
C LYS A 61 -7.71 -4.59 13.09
N ARG A 62 -7.23 -3.36 12.97
CA ARG A 62 -6.26 -2.97 11.93
C ARG A 62 -4.99 -3.82 11.99
N ARG A 63 -4.40 -4.02 13.17
CA ARG A 63 -3.18 -4.82 13.32
C ARG A 63 -3.39 -6.28 12.89
N LEU A 64 -4.54 -6.85 13.22
CA LEU A 64 -4.91 -8.20 12.80
C LEU A 64 -5.03 -8.29 11.27
N ILE A 65 -5.69 -7.32 10.64
CA ILE A 65 -5.80 -7.23 9.18
C ILE A 65 -4.41 -7.12 8.52
N VAL A 66 -3.55 -6.23 9.03
CA VAL A 66 -2.17 -6.06 8.53
C VAL A 66 -1.38 -7.35 8.66
N ALA A 67 -1.49 -8.05 9.80
CA ALA A 67 -0.82 -9.32 10.02
C ALA A 67 -1.33 -10.43 9.08
N GLU A 68 -2.63 -10.44 8.78
CA GLU A 68 -3.23 -11.35 7.80
C GLU A 68 -2.69 -11.13 6.39
N ALA A 69 -2.69 -9.89 5.91
CA ALA A 69 -2.13 -9.56 4.60
C ALA A 69 -0.63 -9.89 4.52
N LYS A 70 0.14 -9.60 5.58
CA LYS A 70 1.57 -9.92 5.63
C LYS A 70 1.84 -11.43 5.56
N ARG A 71 0.97 -12.27 6.11
CA ARG A 71 1.09 -13.74 5.98
C ARG A 71 0.96 -14.18 4.52
N VAL A 72 0.03 -13.60 3.76
CA VAL A 72 -0.07 -13.86 2.31
C VAL A 72 1.18 -13.40 1.59
N CYS A 73 1.67 -12.18 1.88
CA CYS A 73 2.88 -11.66 1.26
C CYS A 73 4.14 -12.50 1.58
N ALA A 74 4.22 -13.12 2.76
CA ALA A 74 5.39 -13.91 3.16
C ALA A 74 5.57 -15.17 2.30
N ALA A 75 4.49 -15.75 1.78
CA ALA A 75 4.52 -16.90 0.88
C ALA A 75 4.45 -16.51 -0.61
N CYS A 76 4.40 -15.20 -0.93
CA CYS A 76 4.23 -14.73 -2.30
C CYS A 76 5.56 -14.82 -3.07
N PRO A 77 5.61 -15.48 -4.26
CA PRO A 77 6.84 -15.64 -5.01
C PRO A 77 7.37 -14.31 -5.59
N VAL A 78 6.48 -13.35 -5.82
CA VAL A 78 6.80 -12.06 -6.47
C VAL A 78 6.91 -10.90 -5.48
N ARG A 79 7.34 -11.21 -4.24
CA ARG A 79 7.38 -10.24 -3.14
C ARG A 79 8.36 -9.09 -3.43
N VAL A 80 9.48 -9.38 -4.08
CA VAL A 80 10.55 -8.41 -4.36
C VAL A 80 10.11 -7.43 -5.45
N GLU A 81 9.59 -7.97 -6.56
CA GLU A 81 9.05 -7.22 -7.69
C GLU A 81 7.89 -6.32 -7.24
N CYS A 82 7.01 -6.85 -6.39
CA CYS A 82 5.90 -6.10 -5.80
C CYS A 82 6.38 -4.91 -4.95
N LEU A 83 7.45 -5.10 -4.17
CA LEU A 83 8.00 -4.02 -3.35
C LEU A 83 8.67 -2.94 -4.23
N ASN A 84 9.49 -3.37 -5.19
CA ASN A 84 10.19 -2.47 -6.10
C ASN A 84 9.20 -1.61 -6.88
N TYR A 85 8.15 -2.23 -7.43
CA TYR A 85 7.08 -1.53 -8.11
C TYR A 85 6.46 -0.44 -7.22
N ALA A 86 6.09 -0.78 -5.99
CA ALA A 86 5.48 0.16 -5.05
C ALA A 86 6.37 1.36 -4.71
N ASP A 87 7.69 1.14 -4.66
CA ASP A 87 8.67 2.20 -4.41
C ASP A 87 8.90 3.09 -5.62
N GLU A 88 8.83 2.56 -6.84
CA GLU A 88 8.93 3.32 -8.08
C GLU A 88 7.69 4.21 -8.30
N ILE A 89 6.51 3.68 -8.02
CA ILE A 89 5.24 4.41 -8.17
C ILE A 89 4.94 5.36 -7.01
N LEU A 90 5.76 5.34 -5.96
CA LEU A 90 5.62 6.16 -4.75
C LEU A 90 4.25 6.00 -4.07
N ASP A 91 3.65 4.81 -4.14
CA ASP A 91 2.36 4.57 -3.49
C ASP A 91 2.55 4.58 -1.97
N TYR A 92 1.73 5.38 -1.29
CA TYR A 92 1.73 5.55 0.15
C TYR A 92 0.64 4.69 0.83
N HIS A 93 -0.27 4.11 0.06
CA HIS A 93 -1.34 3.25 0.54
C HIS A 93 -0.95 1.77 0.51
N GLY A 94 -1.76 0.98 1.23
CA GLY A 94 -1.75 -0.48 1.16
C GLY A 94 -0.47 -1.18 1.65
N ILE A 95 -0.50 -2.50 1.47
CA ILE A 95 0.58 -3.42 1.80
C ILE A 95 1.16 -3.98 0.50
N TRP A 96 2.45 -3.69 0.27
CA TRP A 96 3.19 -4.07 -0.92
C TRP A 96 4.43 -4.85 -0.50
N GLY A 97 4.68 -6.02 -1.11
CA GLY A 97 5.82 -6.88 -0.74
C GLY A 97 5.90 -7.23 0.75
N GLY A 98 4.77 -7.23 1.46
CA GLY A 98 4.69 -7.44 2.91
C GLY A 98 5.05 -6.23 3.77
N LYS A 99 5.14 -5.02 3.19
CA LYS A 99 5.40 -3.76 3.90
C LYS A 99 4.23 -2.80 3.74
N THR A 100 3.85 -2.14 4.83
CA THR A 100 2.95 -0.96 4.81
C THR A 100 3.68 0.25 4.24
N GLY A 101 2.95 1.28 3.77
CA GLY A 101 3.55 2.55 3.31
C GLY A 101 4.54 3.14 4.33
N ARG A 102 4.17 3.14 5.61
CA ARG A 102 5.05 3.58 6.71
C ARG A 102 6.34 2.76 6.82
N GLU A 103 6.28 1.44 6.62
CA GLU A 103 7.47 0.57 6.63
C GLU A 103 8.34 0.73 5.38
N ARG A 104 7.78 1.27 4.29
CA ARG A 104 8.52 1.74 3.11
C ARG A 104 9.03 3.19 3.27
N GLY A 105 8.82 3.82 4.43
CA GLY A 105 9.20 5.20 4.68
C GLY A 105 8.28 6.24 4.02
N ARG A 106 7.15 5.84 3.45
CA ARG A 106 6.16 6.74 2.86
C ARG A 106 5.24 7.28 3.96
N LYS A 107 5.31 8.59 4.22
CA LYS A 107 4.43 9.28 5.15
C LYS A 107 3.39 10.08 4.38
N ARG A 108 2.18 10.15 4.93
CA ARG A 108 1.09 10.97 4.38
C ARG A 108 1.41 12.47 4.47
N ASP A 109 2.32 12.85 5.38
CA ASP A 109 2.55 14.22 5.82
C ASP A 109 3.61 14.97 4.97
N GLU A 110 4.23 14.29 3.99
CA GLU A 110 5.11 14.89 2.97
C GLU A 110 4.33 15.24 1.67
N PHE A 111 3.01 15.46 1.79
CA PHE A 111 2.12 15.73 0.65
C PHE A 111 1.06 16.79 0.94
#